data_AF-A0A0L6VML1-F1
#
_entry.id   AF-A0A0L6VML1-F1
#
_cell.length_a   1.000
_cell.length_b   1.000
_cell.length_c   1.000
_cell.angle_alpha   90.00
_cell.angle_beta   90.00
_cell.angle_gamma   90.00
#
_symmetry.space_group_name_H-M   'P 1'
#
loop_
_entity.id
_entity.type
_entity.pdbx_description
1 polymer ?
#
loop_
_entity_poly.entity_id
_entity_poly.type
_entity_poly.pdbx_seq_one_letter_code
_entity_poly.pdbx_strand_id
1 'polypeptide(L)'
;TINSKMTTDSTSLMDKLELIYLKLAINAVPTLTQDNYSIWHTRILNYFNILKIKDYSLEEKQALSDDQARNVRTILTAKIDAAVHANVINHLNKDDTLLIWKAIINYFASQHAANCAR
;
A
#
# COMPACT_ATOMS: atom_id res chain seq x y z
N THR A 1 -12.90 -32.64 33.01
CA THR A 1 -13.14 -32.30 31.59
C THR A 1 -13.01 -30.80 31.43
N ILE A 2 -11.88 -30.32 30.91
CA ILE A 2 -11.63 -28.88 30.71
C ILE A 2 -12.03 -28.51 29.29
N ASN A 3 -12.85 -27.48 29.16
CA ASN A 3 -13.47 -26.98 27.93
C ASN A 3 -12.44 -26.72 26.81
N SER A 4 -12.51 -27.50 25.73
CA SER A 4 -11.75 -27.28 24.48
C SER A 4 -12.48 -26.36 23.48
N LYS A 5 -13.62 -25.75 23.86
CA LYS A 5 -14.50 -25.02 22.92
C LYS A 5 -14.28 -23.50 22.84
N MET A 6 -13.39 -22.92 23.65
CA MET A 6 -13.26 -21.45 23.78
C MET A 6 -12.24 -20.80 22.82
N THR A 7 -11.36 -21.58 22.19
CA THR A 7 -10.23 -21.09 21.40
C THR A 7 -10.58 -20.76 19.94
N THR A 8 -11.63 -21.38 19.40
CA THR A 8 -12.03 -21.23 17.99
C THR A 8 -12.78 -19.91 17.73
N ASP A 9 -13.62 -19.48 18.67
CA ASP A 9 -14.46 -18.28 18.53
C ASP A 9 -13.66 -16.97 18.65
N SER A 10 -12.62 -16.97 19.49
CA SER A 10 -11.72 -15.83 19.71
C SER A 10 -10.79 -15.60 18.52
N THR A 11 -10.30 -16.67 17.88
CA THR A 11 -9.53 -16.60 16.63
C THR A 11 -10.38 -16.03 15.49
N SER A 12 -11.62 -16.51 15.34
CA SER A 12 -12.60 -15.99 14.36
C SER A 12 -12.92 -14.51 14.54
N LEU A 13 -12.96 -14.02 15.79
CA LEU A 13 -13.17 -12.60 16.08
C LEU A 13 -11.97 -11.74 15.67
N MET A 14 -10.75 -12.19 15.95
CA MET A 14 -9.52 -11.47 15.56
C MET A 14 -9.42 -11.35 14.04
N ASP A 15 -9.68 -12.43 13.30
CA ASP A 15 -9.65 -12.41 11.83
C ASP A 15 -10.69 -11.44 11.25
N LYS A 16 -11.89 -11.36 11.86
CA LYS A 16 -12.91 -10.38 11.47
C LYS A 16 -12.48 -8.94 11.74
N LEU A 17 -11.81 -8.69 12.87
CA LEU A 17 -11.28 -7.37 13.20
C LEU A 17 -10.17 -6.97 12.23
N GLU A 18 -9.23 -7.86 11.91
CA GLU A 18 -8.19 -7.61 10.89
C GLU A 18 -8.82 -7.24 9.54
N LEU A 19 -9.86 -7.97 9.10
CA LEU A 19 -10.58 -7.65 7.86
C LEU A 19 -11.29 -6.29 7.91
N ILE A 20 -11.89 -5.93 9.04
CA ILE A 20 -12.53 -4.62 9.24
C ILE A 20 -11.49 -3.50 9.16
N TYR A 21 -10.34 -3.65 9.82
CA TYR A 21 -9.25 -2.68 9.76
C TYR A 21 -8.68 -2.55 8.35
N LEU A 22 -8.49 -3.67 7.65
CA LEU A 22 -8.05 -3.67 6.26
C LEU A 22 -9.02 -2.90 5.36
N LYS A 23 -10.33 -3.16 5.49
CA LYS A 23 -11.36 -2.44 4.74
C LYS A 23 -11.36 -0.94 5.06
N LEU A 24 -11.23 -0.58 6.34
CA LEU A 24 -11.16 0.81 6.77
C LEU A 24 -9.93 1.52 6.18
N ALA A 25 -8.77 0.88 6.19
CA ALA A 25 -7.55 1.44 5.63
C ALA A 25 -7.67 1.66 4.11
N ILE A 26 -8.17 0.68 3.35
CA ILE A 26 -8.41 0.80 1.90
C ILE A 26 -9.34 1.97 1.58
N ASN A 27 -10.43 2.12 2.35
CA ASN A 27 -11.37 3.22 2.15
C ASN A 27 -10.78 4.58 2.49
N ALA A 28 -9.87 4.64 3.47
CA ALA A 28 -9.22 5.88 3.90
C ALA A 28 -8.09 6.35 2.97
N VAL A 29 -7.58 5.49 2.07
CA VAL A 29 -6.60 5.90 1.05
C VAL A 29 -7.31 6.79 0.01
N PRO A 30 -6.90 8.07 -0.14
CA PRO A 30 -7.45 8.93 -1.17
C PRO A 30 -6.93 8.50 -2.55
N THR A 31 -7.53 9.01 -3.63
CA THR A 31 -6.88 8.93 -4.95
C THR A 31 -5.67 9.85 -4.95
N LEU A 32 -4.49 9.34 -5.34
CA LEU A 32 -3.26 10.11 -5.45
C LEU A 32 -3.38 11.13 -6.58
N THR A 33 -3.13 12.38 -6.24
CA THR A 33 -3.02 13.51 -7.16
C THR A 33 -1.69 14.23 -6.91
N GLN A 34 -1.38 15.28 -7.67
CA GLN A 34 -0.16 16.07 -7.47
C GLN A 34 -0.07 16.69 -6.06
N ASP A 35 -1.20 17.05 -5.47
CA ASP A 35 -1.23 17.93 -4.29
C ASP A 35 -1.38 17.18 -2.96
N ASN A 36 -1.62 15.86 -2.98
CA ASN A 36 -1.99 15.11 -1.78
C ASN A 36 -1.03 14.00 -1.38
N TYR A 37 0.18 13.97 -1.97
CA TYR A 37 1.17 12.90 -1.76
C TYR A 37 1.41 12.58 -0.28
N SER A 38 1.63 13.57 0.58
CA SER A 38 1.91 13.32 2.01
C SER A 38 0.77 12.57 2.72
N ILE A 39 -0.49 12.95 2.44
CA ILE A 39 -1.67 12.30 3.02
C ILE A 39 -1.83 10.90 2.42
N TRP A 40 -1.71 10.77 1.10
CA TRP A 40 -1.81 9.48 0.40
C TRP A 40 -0.75 8.49 0.91
N HIS A 41 0.51 8.92 0.99
CA HIS A 41 1.65 8.12 1.44
C HIS A 41 1.42 7.59 2.85
N THR A 42 0.99 8.46 3.78
CA THR A 42 0.65 8.07 5.15
C THR A 42 -0.45 7.01 5.20
N ARG A 43 -1.49 7.14 4.36
CA ARG A 43 -2.59 6.16 4.32
C ARG A 43 -2.18 4.83 3.72
N ILE A 44 -1.31 4.83 2.71
CA ILE A 44 -0.76 3.61 2.10
C ILE A 44 0.16 2.87 3.07
N LEU A 45 1.04 3.57 3.80
CA LEU A 45 1.88 2.92 4.81
C LEU A 45 1.06 2.28 5.93
N ASN A 46 -0.05 2.92 6.34
CA ASN A 46 -0.98 2.30 7.29
C ASN A 46 -1.61 1.00 6.73
N TYR A 47 -1.97 1.00 5.45
CA TYR A 47 -2.44 -0.22 4.76
C TYR A 47 -1.35 -1.32 4.73
N PHE A 48 -0.10 -0.96 4.44
CA PHE A 48 1.03 -1.91 4.46
C PHE A 48 1.26 -2.51 5.85
N ASN A 49 1.17 -1.69 6.90
CA ASN A 49 1.30 -2.14 8.28
C ASN A 49 0.24 -3.19 8.64
N ILE A 50 -1.02 -3.01 8.20
CA ILE A 50 -2.09 -4.00 8.42
C ILE A 50 -1.80 -5.31 7.66
N LEU A 51 -1.22 -5.22 6.46
CA LEU A 51 -0.75 -6.39 5.71
C LEU A 51 0.54 -7.01 6.27
N LYS A 52 1.07 -6.48 7.39
CA LYS A 52 2.32 -6.89 8.02
C LYS A 52 3.50 -6.78 7.05
N ILE A 53 3.42 -5.84 6.10
CA ILE A 53 4.49 -5.44 5.20
C ILE A 53 5.27 -4.34 5.91
N LYS A 54 6.55 -4.58 6.15
CA LYS A 54 7.41 -3.61 6.82
C LYS A 54 7.98 -2.64 5.78
N ASP A 55 8.11 -1.37 6.14
CA ASP A 55 8.59 -0.31 5.22
C ASP A 55 9.94 -0.66 4.57
N TYR A 56 10.87 -1.23 5.36
CA TYR A 56 12.16 -1.70 4.84
C TYR A 56 12.01 -2.86 3.84
N SER A 57 10.92 -3.62 3.84
CA SER A 57 10.72 -4.72 2.89
C SER A 57 10.43 -4.23 1.47
N LEU A 58 10.04 -2.96 1.30
CA LEU A 58 9.85 -2.34 -0.02
C LEU A 58 11.15 -1.68 -0.53
N GLU A 59 12.05 -1.34 0.38
CA GLU A 59 13.37 -0.77 0.09
C GLU A 59 14.46 -1.86 -0.04
N GLU A 60 14.42 -2.88 0.81
CA GLU A 60 15.26 -4.07 0.79
C GLU A 60 14.67 -5.15 -0.13
N LYS A 61 15.55 -6.01 -0.64
CA LYS A 61 15.23 -7.07 -1.62
C LYS A 61 14.41 -8.23 -1.02
N GLN A 62 13.79 -8.06 0.15
CA GLN A 62 12.97 -9.10 0.74
C GLN A 62 11.66 -9.22 -0.04
N ALA A 63 11.51 -10.35 -0.73
CA ALA A 63 10.39 -10.60 -1.62
C ALA A 63 9.06 -10.58 -0.85
N LEU A 64 8.12 -9.76 -1.32
CA LEU A 64 6.72 -9.85 -0.94
C LEU A 64 6.18 -11.23 -1.32
N SER A 65 5.26 -11.78 -0.53
CA SER A 65 4.49 -12.93 -1.00
C SER A 65 3.66 -12.54 -2.23
N ASP A 66 3.28 -13.50 -3.08
CA ASP A 66 2.48 -13.23 -4.27
C ASP A 66 1.15 -12.54 -3.92
N ASP A 67 0.53 -12.92 -2.80
CA ASP A 67 -0.71 -12.29 -2.33
C ASP A 67 -0.47 -10.86 -1.81
N GLN A 68 0.62 -10.61 -1.08
CA GLN A 68 1.00 -9.26 -0.68
C GLN A 68 1.26 -8.38 -1.91
N ALA A 69 2.05 -8.87 -2.87
CA ALA A 69 2.37 -8.16 -4.09
C ALA A 69 1.10 -7.83 -4.90
N ARG A 70 0.19 -8.80 -5.07
CA ARG A 70 -1.10 -8.62 -5.76
C ARG A 70 -1.98 -7.59 -5.05
N ASN A 71 -2.12 -7.70 -3.73
CA ASN A 71 -2.96 -6.81 -2.93
C ASN A 71 -2.46 -5.37 -2.99
N VAL A 72 -1.14 -5.16 -2.78
CA VAL A 72 -0.52 -3.84 -2.86
C VAL A 72 -0.65 -3.25 -4.26
N ARG A 73 -0.32 -4.01 -5.32
CA ARG A 73 -0.45 -3.53 -6.70
C ARG A 73 -1.87 -3.10 -7.04
N THR A 74 -2.86 -3.88 -6.57
CA THR A 74 -4.28 -3.57 -6.78
C THR A 74 -4.65 -2.23 -6.16
N ILE A 75 -4.25 -1.98 -4.91
CA ILE A 75 -4.56 -0.72 -4.23
C ILE A 75 -3.79 0.45 -4.84
N LEU A 76 -2.49 0.28 -5.12
CA LEU A 76 -1.68 1.33 -5.75
C LEU A 76 -2.30 1.76 -7.09
N THR A 77 -2.61 0.81 -7.98
CA THR A 77 -3.18 1.13 -9.30
C THR A 77 -4.60 1.69 -9.22
N ALA A 78 -5.42 1.25 -8.25
CA ALA A 78 -6.78 1.76 -8.06
C ALA A 78 -6.85 3.15 -7.40
N LYS A 79 -5.80 3.58 -6.70
CA LYS A 79 -5.76 4.82 -5.91
C LYS A 79 -4.81 5.85 -6.50
N ILE A 80 -4.70 5.90 -7.83
CA ILE A 80 -3.90 6.89 -8.57
C ILE A 80 -4.78 7.50 -9.65
N ASP A 81 -4.75 8.83 -9.80
CA ASP A 81 -5.47 9.51 -10.88
C ASP A 81 -4.79 9.31 -12.25
N ALA A 82 -5.48 9.64 -13.33
CA ALA A 82 -4.95 9.41 -14.67
C ALA A 82 -3.65 10.19 -14.95
N ALA A 83 -3.51 11.39 -14.39
CA ALA A 83 -2.35 12.25 -14.60
C ALA A 83 -1.10 11.68 -13.93
N VAL A 84 -1.18 11.28 -12.67
CA VAL A 84 -0.08 10.62 -11.95
C VAL A 84 0.19 9.25 -12.57
N HIS A 85 -0.84 8.47 -12.90
CA HIS A 85 -0.68 7.14 -13.50
C HIS A 85 0.17 7.19 -14.77
N ALA A 86 -0.08 8.14 -15.67
CA ALA A 86 0.69 8.30 -16.91
C ALA A 86 2.18 8.60 -16.69
N ASN A 87 2.55 9.13 -15.53
CA ASN A 87 3.94 9.47 -15.18
C ASN A 87 4.66 8.36 -14.42
N VAL A 88 3.94 7.50 -13.70
CA VAL A 88 4.54 6.51 -12.78
C VAL A 88 4.34 5.05 -13.22
N ILE A 89 3.38 4.76 -14.11
CA ILE A 89 3.09 3.41 -14.60
C ILE A 89 3.38 3.32 -16.10
N ASN A 90 4.13 2.31 -16.51
CA ASN A 90 4.47 2.03 -17.90
C ASN A 90 4.54 0.51 -18.16
N HIS A 91 4.83 0.13 -19.41
CA HIS A 91 4.88 -1.27 -19.83
C HIS A 91 5.98 -2.10 -19.13
N LEU A 92 6.99 -1.46 -18.53
CA LEU A 92 8.09 -2.13 -17.84
C LEU A 92 7.76 -2.44 -16.38
N ASN A 93 6.96 -1.59 -15.72
CA ASN A 93 6.69 -1.72 -14.28
C ASN A 93 5.25 -2.12 -13.93
N LYS A 94 4.29 -2.07 -14.86
CA LYS A 94 2.84 -2.26 -14.57
C LYS A 94 2.48 -3.55 -13.80
N ASP A 95 3.32 -4.58 -13.88
CA ASP A 95 3.09 -5.87 -13.23
C ASP A 95 3.97 -6.08 -11.98
N ASP A 96 4.95 -5.20 -11.74
CA ASP A 96 5.90 -5.27 -10.63
C ASP A 96 5.57 -4.24 -9.54
N THR A 97 5.09 -4.76 -8.41
CA THR A 97 4.66 -3.97 -7.26
C THR A 97 5.78 -3.07 -6.71
N LEU A 98 7.02 -3.55 -6.66
CA LEU A 98 8.15 -2.81 -6.13
C LEU A 98 8.57 -1.69 -7.08
N LEU A 99 8.56 -1.95 -8.40
CA LEU A 99 8.86 -0.94 -9.39
C LEU A 99 7.78 0.15 -9.45
N ILE A 100 6.51 -0.20 -9.25
CA ILE A 100 5.42 0.79 -9.14
C ILE A 100 5.62 1.67 -7.91
N TRP A 101 5.86 1.06 -6.74
CA TRP A 101 6.11 1.81 -5.51
C TRP A 101 7.26 2.79 -5.69
N LYS A 102 8.42 2.31 -6.16
CA LYS A 102 9.61 3.14 -6.42
C LYS A 102 9.34 4.27 -7.42
N ALA A 103 8.60 4.00 -8.50
CA ALA A 103 8.26 5.02 -9.47
C ALA A 103 7.43 6.15 -8.87
N ILE A 104 6.47 5.83 -7.99
CA ILE A 104 5.66 6.83 -7.28
C ILE A 104 6.55 7.69 -6.37
N ILE A 105 7.34 7.06 -5.49
CA ILE A 105 8.20 7.79 -4.55
C ILE A 105 9.18 8.71 -5.30
N ASN A 106 9.84 8.20 -6.33
CA ASN A 106 10.82 8.95 -7.12
C ASN A 106 10.16 10.13 -7.86
N TYR A 107 8.97 9.94 -8.42
CA TYR A 107 8.25 10.99 -9.11
C TYR A 107 7.98 12.18 -8.18
N PHE A 108 7.40 11.95 -7.00
CA PHE A 108 7.10 13.03 -6.07
C PHE A 108 8.35 13.65 -5.42
N ALA A 109 9.40 12.87 -5.17
CA ALA A 109 10.68 13.40 -4.72
C ALA A 109 11.29 14.35 -5.77
N SER A 110 11.22 13.99 -7.06
CA SER A 110 11.72 14.83 -8.16
C SER A 110 10.94 16.14 -8.32
N GLN A 111 9.61 16.10 -8.17
CA GLN A 111 8.76 17.30 -8.22
C GLN A 111 9.06 18.24 -7.05
N HIS A 112 9.24 17.69 -5.84
CA HIS A 112 9.61 18.50 -4.68
C HIS A 112 10.96 19.19 -4.89
N ALA A 113 11.98 18.44 -5.34
CA ALA A 113 13.30 19.00 -5.60
C ALA A 113 13.27 20.10 -6.69
N ALA A 114 12.53 19.89 -7.79
CA ALA A 114 12.37 20.88 -8.85
C ALA A 114 11.65 22.15 -8.36
N ASN A 115 10.61 21.99 -7.54
CA ASN A 115 9.87 23.13 -6.97
C ASN A 115 10.69 23.91 -5.93
N CYS A 116 11.60 23.26 -5.20
CA CYS A 116 12.49 23.93 -4.25
C CYS A 116 13.68 24.64 -4.93
N ALA A 117 14.05 24.26 -6.15
CA ALA A 117 15.16 24.84 -6.90
C ALA A 117 14.77 26.10 -7.72
N ARG A 118 13.48 26.46 -7.73
CA ARG A 118 12.92 27.57 -8.51
C ARG A 118 12.59 28.77 -7.63
#